data_AF-A0A650CQ44-F1
#
_entry.id   AF-A0A650CQ44-F1
#
_cell.length_a   1.000
_cell.length_b   1.000
_cell.length_c   1.000
_cell.angle_alpha   90.00
_cell.angle_beta   90.00
_cell.angle_gamma   90.00
#
_symmetry.space_group_name_H-M   'P 1'
#
loop_
_entity.id
_entity.type
_entity.pdbx_description
1 polymer ?
#
loop_
_entity_poly.entity_id
_entity_poly.type
_entity_poly.pdbx_seq_one_letter_code
_entity_poly.pdbx_strand_id
1 'polypeptide(L)'
;MQTFTVKEVIYHITPHGNFKEYREVTATRYFTGHGWTLTKVNEAKIPEHEPCTSYRSPTVDQFSKAERIRITEGYAISKLLTRVVDQCVEEKVVNIVEYKGVKFSYAGDPSDIPTVIDYLKDTVKETTQLRVFSLERTYGILDPEATLHLFHHVISMLRADRPMLKLEERFSQNVTVFDDPLNPNLIGFSTFDDEGVRTRRKEVIGDGYVLSYLGTLGTGEPGNARGVIPKPDYFNLIVKNGDWSLEELREETKEGLIITGVERSELVKNSIRIFPRRVTLIEKGDIVVREIAIPLQELLTIDALTQEARSGYIDDQHGGIAPYLRMKVRPIIY
;
A
#
# COMPACT_ATOMS: atom_id res chain seq x y z
N MET A 1 11.04 -28.95 -4.49
CA MET A 1 11.53 -28.36 -3.22
C MET A 1 12.19 -27.01 -3.52
N GLN A 2 12.04 -26.03 -2.62
CA GLN A 2 12.67 -24.70 -2.71
C GLN A 2 12.98 -24.19 -1.29
N THR A 3 14.05 -23.42 -1.14
CA THR A 3 14.39 -22.76 0.13
C THR A 3 14.09 -21.27 0.03
N PHE A 4 13.35 -20.76 1.02
CA PHE A 4 13.01 -19.36 1.18
C PHE A 4 13.60 -18.84 2.48
N THR A 5 14.29 -17.70 2.43
CA THR A 5 14.81 -17.04 3.63
C THR A 5 14.56 -15.54 3.58
N VAL A 6 14.12 -14.97 4.70
CA VAL A 6 14.06 -13.53 4.93
C VAL A 6 14.84 -13.22 6.19
N LYS A 7 15.76 -12.27 6.08
CA LYS A 7 16.53 -11.71 7.18
C LYS A 7 16.22 -10.23 7.29
N GLU A 8 15.97 -9.78 8.51
CA GLU A 8 15.73 -8.38 8.83
C GLU A 8 16.69 -7.96 9.93
N VAL A 9 17.46 -6.90 9.67
CA VAL A 9 18.16 -6.15 10.70
C VAL A 9 17.40 -4.85 10.87
N ILE A 10 16.91 -4.58 12.08
CA ILE A 10 15.96 -3.50 12.34
C ILE A 10 16.55 -2.57 13.39
N TYR A 11 16.61 -1.28 13.07
CA TYR A 11 16.82 -0.21 14.03
C TYR A 11 15.48 0.43 14.35
N HIS A 12 15.12 0.41 15.62
CA HIS A 12 14.03 1.18 16.18
C HIS A 12 14.62 2.47 16.74
N ILE A 13 14.16 3.60 16.22
CA ILE A 13 14.68 4.93 16.51
C ILE A 13 13.61 5.67 17.31
N THR A 14 13.95 6.06 18.54
CA THR A 14 13.03 6.69 19.48
C THR A 14 13.68 7.92 20.12
N PRO A 15 12.89 8.83 20.72
CA PRO A 15 13.43 9.95 21.50
C PRO A 15 14.30 9.55 22.69
N HIS A 16 14.13 8.32 23.18
CA HIS A 16 14.82 7.80 24.36
C HIS A 16 16.03 6.93 24.03
N GLY A 17 16.36 6.79 22.74
CA GLY A 17 17.48 5.97 22.26
C GLY A 17 17.05 4.98 21.19
N ASN A 18 18.05 4.35 20.59
CA ASN A 18 17.85 3.39 19.51
C ASN A 18 18.09 1.98 20.02
N PHE A 19 17.26 1.03 19.60
CA PHE A 19 17.49 -0.40 19.85
C PHE A 19 17.48 -1.17 18.55
N LYS A 20 18.18 -2.31 18.57
CA LYS A 20 18.40 -3.15 17.40
C LYS A 20 17.72 -4.49 17.58
N GLU A 21 16.91 -4.87 16.61
CA GLU A 21 16.25 -6.16 16.53
C GLU A 21 16.77 -6.94 15.31
N TYR A 22 16.86 -8.26 15.44
CA TYR A 22 17.22 -9.17 14.35
C TYR A 22 16.11 -10.20 14.20
N ARG A 23 15.63 -10.39 12.96
CA ARG A 23 14.67 -11.43 12.63
C ARG A 23 15.20 -12.25 11.47
N GLU A 24 15.03 -13.56 11.56
CA GLU A 24 15.35 -14.48 10.47
C GLU A 24 14.27 -15.53 10.40
N VAL A 25 13.75 -15.75 9.19
CA VAL A 25 12.81 -16.82 8.88
C VAL A 25 13.37 -17.58 7.70
N THR A 26 13.63 -18.87 7.91
CA THR A 26 14.03 -19.80 6.85
C THR A 26 13.04 -20.95 6.79
N ALA A 27 12.59 -21.28 5.58
CA ALA A 27 11.69 -22.38 5.35
C ALA A 27 12.09 -23.16 4.10
N THR A 28 12.02 -24.48 4.20
CA THR A 28 12.03 -25.37 3.04
C THR A 28 10.58 -25.72 2.71
N ARG A 29 10.20 -25.51 1.45
CA ARG A 29 8.84 -25.73 0.97
C ARG A 29 8.82 -26.65 -0.25
N TYR A 30 7.69 -27.32 -0.43
CA TYR A 30 7.46 -28.34 -1.47
C TYR A 30 6.26 -27.93 -2.32
N PHE A 31 6.44 -27.98 -3.64
CA PHE A 31 5.41 -27.58 -4.59
C PHE A 31 4.49 -28.76 -4.92
N THR A 32 3.17 -28.52 -4.96
CA THR A 32 2.14 -29.57 -5.09
C THR A 32 1.30 -29.45 -6.36
N GLY A 33 1.62 -28.52 -7.27
CA GLY A 33 0.80 -28.19 -8.44
C GLY A 33 -0.31 -27.17 -8.12
N HIS A 34 -0.82 -27.16 -6.90
CA HIS A 34 -1.84 -26.20 -6.42
C HIS A 34 -1.29 -25.15 -5.45
N GLY A 35 0.03 -25.15 -5.22
CA GLY A 35 0.72 -24.25 -4.30
C GLY A 35 1.77 -24.96 -3.45
N TRP A 36 2.30 -24.22 -2.47
CA TRP A 36 3.38 -24.66 -1.60
C TRP A 36 2.90 -25.20 -0.26
N THR A 37 3.65 -26.16 0.28
CA THR A 37 3.48 -26.69 1.65
C THR A 37 4.82 -26.80 2.36
N LEU A 38 4.81 -26.73 3.70
CA LEU A 38 5.98 -26.98 4.55
C LEU A 38 6.19 -28.48 4.81
N THR A 39 5.18 -29.31 4.56
CA THR A 39 5.27 -30.76 4.78
C THR A 39 5.71 -31.43 3.49
N LYS A 40 6.72 -32.31 3.58
CA LYS A 40 7.14 -33.09 2.43
C LYS A 40 6.01 -34.04 1.99
N VAL A 41 5.59 -33.89 0.74
CA VAL A 41 4.52 -34.66 0.10
C VAL A 41 4.98 -35.09 -1.29
N ASN A 42 4.14 -35.79 -2.06
CA ASN A 42 4.42 -36.06 -3.48
C ASN A 42 4.58 -34.74 -4.24
N GLU A 43 5.82 -34.40 -4.58
CA GLU A 43 6.18 -33.12 -5.19
C GLU A 43 5.77 -33.10 -6.67
N ALA A 44 5.17 -32.01 -7.10
CA ALA A 44 5.00 -31.70 -8.51
C ALA A 44 6.25 -30.99 -9.05
N LYS A 45 6.49 -31.10 -10.36
CA LYS A 45 7.51 -30.25 -11.03
C LYS A 45 7.08 -28.79 -10.89
N ILE A 46 8.02 -27.93 -10.45
CA ILE A 46 7.80 -26.48 -10.44
C ILE A 46 7.65 -26.01 -11.90
N PRO A 47 6.60 -25.25 -12.25
CA PRO A 47 6.41 -24.76 -13.61
C PRO A 47 7.61 -23.93 -14.08
N GLU A 48 7.92 -24.03 -15.37
CA GLU A 48 8.92 -23.16 -15.99
C GLU A 48 8.41 -21.71 -15.99
N HIS A 49 9.28 -20.79 -15.62
CA HIS A 49 8.96 -19.37 -15.46
C HIS A 49 10.20 -18.53 -15.77
N GLU A 50 9.98 -17.24 -15.96
CA GLU A 50 11.09 -16.31 -16.16
C GLU A 50 11.93 -16.21 -14.88
N PRO A 51 13.26 -16.43 -14.98
CA PRO A 51 14.12 -16.51 -13.80
C PRO A 51 14.22 -15.16 -13.09
N CYS A 52 14.25 -15.20 -11.77
CA CYS A 52 14.55 -14.05 -10.92
C CYS A 52 15.92 -13.42 -11.22
N THR A 53 16.05 -12.14 -10.88
CA THR A 53 17.31 -11.40 -10.96
C THR A 53 17.63 -10.81 -9.59
N SER A 54 18.77 -11.19 -9.03
CA SER A 54 19.25 -10.63 -7.76
C SER A 54 19.39 -9.10 -7.83
N TYR A 55 19.14 -8.44 -6.71
CA TYR A 55 19.19 -6.99 -6.59
C TYR A 55 19.80 -6.57 -5.26
N ARG A 56 20.63 -5.53 -5.29
CA ARG A 56 21.13 -4.87 -4.08
C ARG A 56 20.96 -3.38 -4.22
N SER A 57 20.15 -2.78 -3.34
CA SER A 57 19.95 -1.34 -3.35
C SER A 57 21.26 -0.61 -3.03
N PRO A 58 21.57 0.51 -3.71
CA PRO A 58 22.70 1.37 -3.35
C PRO A 58 22.66 1.89 -1.90
N THR A 59 21.47 1.91 -1.29
CA THR A 59 21.25 2.40 0.07
C THR A 59 21.67 1.40 1.16
N VAL A 60 21.94 0.13 0.80
CA VAL A 60 22.36 -0.90 1.76
C VAL A 60 23.64 -0.49 2.49
N ASP A 61 24.59 0.14 1.80
CA ASP A 61 25.84 0.61 2.42
C ASP A 61 25.64 1.77 3.39
N GLN A 62 24.49 2.46 3.29
CA GLN A 62 24.10 3.58 4.14
C GLN A 62 23.30 3.12 5.37
N PHE A 63 22.86 1.87 5.43
CA PHE A 63 22.01 1.35 6.50
C PHE A 63 22.61 1.57 7.90
N SER A 64 23.93 1.43 8.05
CA SER A 64 24.63 1.64 9.32
C SER A 64 24.44 3.05 9.91
N LYS A 65 24.10 4.05 9.10
CA LYS A 65 23.80 5.41 9.56
C LYS A 65 22.59 5.44 10.49
N ALA A 66 21.63 4.52 10.34
CA ALA A 66 20.42 4.46 11.16
C ALA A 66 20.71 4.43 12.67
N GLU A 67 21.80 3.78 13.09
CA GLU A 67 22.23 3.67 14.49
C GLU A 67 22.52 5.04 15.12
N ARG A 68 23.01 5.99 14.33
CA ARG A 68 23.44 7.32 14.78
C ARG A 68 22.33 8.37 14.72
N ILE A 69 21.20 8.04 14.11
CA ILE A 69 20.06 8.97 14.00
C ILE A 69 19.53 9.26 15.40
N ARG A 70 19.25 10.53 15.66
CA ARG A 70 18.63 11.00 16.90
C ARG A 70 17.41 11.81 16.51
N ILE A 71 16.29 11.50 17.13
CA ILE A 71 15.01 12.20 16.98
C ILE A 71 14.59 12.72 18.35
N THR A 72 13.87 13.82 18.41
CA THR A 72 13.35 14.38 19.67
C THR A 72 11.89 13.99 19.92
N GLU A 73 11.16 13.65 18.87
CA GLU A 73 9.75 13.28 18.88
C GLU A 73 9.49 12.27 17.77
N GLY A 74 8.37 11.55 17.85
CA GLY A 74 7.97 10.54 16.88
C GLY A 74 8.68 9.21 17.10
N TYR A 75 8.62 8.35 16.08
CA TYR A 75 9.17 7.01 16.08
C TYR A 75 9.55 6.62 14.66
N ALA A 76 10.63 5.87 14.48
CA ALA A 76 10.97 5.33 13.18
C ALA A 76 11.54 3.92 13.26
N ILE A 77 11.29 3.15 12.21
CA ILE A 77 11.89 1.85 11.96
C ILE A 77 12.73 1.98 10.70
N SER A 78 14.01 1.64 10.76
CA SER A 78 14.84 1.43 9.58
C SER A 78 15.24 -0.05 9.52
N LYS A 79 14.92 -0.71 8.42
CA LYS A 79 15.09 -2.15 8.22
C LYS A 79 15.98 -2.42 7.02
N LEU A 80 17.07 -3.15 7.22
CA LEU A 80 17.76 -3.85 6.15
C LEU A 80 17.07 -5.20 5.94
N LEU A 81 16.42 -5.35 4.79
CA LEU A 81 15.75 -6.57 4.37
C LEU A 81 16.67 -7.32 3.40
N THR A 82 17.01 -8.57 3.72
CA THR A 82 17.67 -9.50 2.80
C THR A 82 16.73 -10.67 2.55
N ARG A 83 16.24 -10.82 1.33
CA ARG A 83 15.41 -11.95 0.90
C ARG A 83 16.20 -12.86 -0.02
N VAL A 84 16.13 -14.17 0.23
CA VAL A 84 16.77 -15.21 -0.57
C VAL A 84 15.73 -16.24 -1.01
N VAL A 85 15.65 -16.48 -2.32
CA VAL A 85 14.83 -17.54 -2.92
C VAL A 85 15.73 -18.35 -3.85
N ASP A 86 16.04 -19.58 -3.44
CA ASP A 86 17.07 -20.42 -4.05
C ASP A 86 18.39 -19.64 -4.27
N GLN A 87 18.77 -19.34 -5.52
CA GLN A 87 19.98 -18.59 -5.86
C GLN A 87 19.81 -17.06 -5.91
N CYS A 88 18.58 -16.55 -5.86
CA CYS A 88 18.31 -15.12 -6.01
C CYS A 88 18.31 -14.41 -4.67
N VAL A 89 18.97 -13.25 -4.62
CA VAL A 89 19.14 -12.44 -3.41
C VAL A 89 18.65 -11.02 -3.70
N GLU A 90 17.76 -10.51 -2.85
CA GLU A 90 17.35 -9.11 -2.83
C GLU A 90 17.76 -8.46 -1.51
N GLU A 91 18.45 -7.32 -1.57
CA GLU A 91 18.79 -6.51 -0.41
C GLU A 91 18.32 -5.07 -0.59
N LYS A 92 17.59 -4.53 0.41
CA LYS A 92 17.12 -3.14 0.40
C LYS A 92 16.95 -2.57 1.80
N VAL A 93 16.97 -1.24 1.90
CA VAL A 93 16.65 -0.51 3.13
C VAL A 93 15.24 0.05 3.04
N VAL A 94 14.42 -0.25 4.03
CA VAL A 94 13.05 0.24 4.18
C VAL A 94 12.96 1.05 5.46
N ASN A 95 12.38 2.24 5.35
CA ASN A 95 12.17 3.14 6.47
C ASN A 95 10.67 3.40 6.65
N ILE A 96 10.19 3.30 7.89
CA ILE A 96 8.82 3.62 8.29
C ILE A 96 8.94 4.66 9.41
N VAL A 97 8.33 5.82 9.21
CA VAL A 97 8.41 6.95 10.12
C VAL A 97 7.00 7.29 10.59
N GLU A 98 6.85 7.53 11.89
CA GLU A 98 5.58 7.82 12.54
C GLU A 98 5.70 9.07 13.42
N TYR A 99 4.72 9.97 13.31
CA TYR A 99 4.56 11.11 14.19
C TYR A 99 3.07 11.33 14.49
N LYS A 100 2.71 11.31 15.79
CA LYS A 100 1.31 11.47 16.28
C LYS A 100 0.29 10.63 15.49
N GLY A 101 0.61 9.37 15.17
CA GLY A 101 -0.26 8.43 14.46
C GLY A 101 -0.33 8.61 12.93
N VAL A 102 0.34 9.62 12.37
CA VAL A 102 0.57 9.73 10.93
C VAL A 102 1.83 8.94 10.57
N LYS A 103 1.73 8.10 9.54
CA LYS A 103 2.83 7.25 9.09
C LYS A 103 3.24 7.58 7.66
N PHE A 104 4.52 7.41 7.38
CA PHE A 104 5.08 7.48 6.04
C PHE A 104 6.15 6.41 5.88
N SER A 105 6.20 5.78 4.71
CA SER A 105 7.16 4.71 4.42
C SER A 105 7.82 4.91 3.08
N TYR A 106 9.12 4.63 3.02
CA TYR A 106 9.92 4.74 1.81
C TYR A 106 11.08 3.74 1.81
N ALA A 107 11.52 3.35 0.64
CA ALA A 107 12.80 2.65 0.46
C ALA A 107 13.88 3.69 0.14
N GLY A 108 14.95 3.75 0.92
CA GLY A 108 15.89 4.87 0.82
C GLY A 108 16.96 4.96 1.92
N ASP A 109 17.75 6.04 1.88
CA ASP A 109 18.73 6.36 2.93
C ASP A 109 18.00 6.62 4.26
N PRO A 110 18.36 5.94 5.36
CA PRO A 110 17.77 6.24 6.66
C PRO A 110 18.07 7.66 7.14
N SER A 111 19.08 8.34 6.59
CA SER A 111 19.43 9.73 6.97
C SER A 111 18.30 10.73 6.72
N ASP A 112 17.32 10.39 5.87
CA ASP A 112 16.16 11.24 5.58
C ASP A 112 15.09 11.19 6.70
N ILE A 113 15.19 10.26 7.66
CA ILE A 113 14.19 10.07 8.72
C ILE A 113 13.86 11.38 9.48
N PRO A 114 14.83 12.20 9.94
CA PRO A 114 14.51 13.46 10.61
C PRO A 114 13.71 14.43 9.72
N THR A 115 14.06 14.54 8.44
CA THR A 115 13.34 15.38 7.48
C THR A 115 11.93 14.86 7.24
N VAL A 116 11.73 13.54 7.20
CA VAL A 116 10.39 12.95 7.11
C VAL A 116 9.58 13.23 8.38
N ILE A 117 10.19 13.19 9.58
CA ILE A 117 9.51 13.58 10.82
C ILE A 117 9.07 15.04 10.75
N ASP A 118 9.93 15.95 10.30
CA ASP A 118 9.59 17.38 10.17
C ASP A 118 8.45 17.59 9.16
N TYR A 119 8.49 16.87 8.03
CA TYR A 119 7.38 16.86 7.07
C TYR A 119 6.08 16.38 7.72
N LEU A 120 6.11 15.27 8.47
CA LEU A 120 4.92 14.75 9.14
C LEU A 120 4.37 15.72 10.19
N LYS A 121 5.24 16.43 10.92
CA LYS A 121 4.84 17.50 11.86
C LYS A 121 4.00 18.57 11.18
N ASP A 122 4.40 19.01 10.00
CA ASP A 122 3.68 20.04 9.23
C ASP A 122 2.31 19.55 8.71
N THR A 123 2.15 18.24 8.53
CA THR A 123 0.86 17.65 8.12
C THR A 123 -0.15 17.53 9.26
N VAL A 124 0.33 17.35 10.50
CA VAL A 124 -0.53 17.22 11.68
C VAL A 124 -1.03 18.59 12.09
N LYS A 125 -2.30 18.87 11.80
CA LYS A 125 -2.98 20.09 12.25
C LYS A 125 -3.98 19.76 13.34
N GLU A 126 -3.84 20.40 14.50
CA GLU A 126 -4.87 20.40 15.53
C GLU A 126 -5.92 21.45 15.16
N THR A 127 -7.17 21.00 15.03
CA THR A 127 -8.29 21.84 14.62
C THR A 127 -9.50 21.58 15.49
N THR A 128 -10.30 22.62 15.73
CA THR A 128 -11.57 22.49 16.43
C THR A 128 -12.56 21.77 15.53
N GLN A 129 -12.99 20.57 15.94
CA GLN A 129 -13.96 19.79 15.20
C GLN A 129 -15.38 20.13 15.62
N LEU A 130 -16.22 20.47 14.65
CA LEU A 130 -17.64 20.71 14.84
C LEU A 130 -18.40 19.38 14.87
N ARG A 131 -19.40 19.29 15.73
CA ARG A 131 -20.36 18.18 15.71
C ARG A 131 -21.46 18.49 14.71
N VAL A 132 -21.77 17.51 13.86
CA VAL A 132 -22.88 17.56 12.91
C VAL A 132 -23.85 16.43 13.27
N PHE A 133 -25.16 16.67 13.20
CA PHE A 133 -26.16 15.68 13.63
C PHE A 133 -26.60 14.73 12.51
N SER A 134 -26.49 15.16 11.25
CA SER A 134 -26.81 14.34 10.08
C SER A 134 -26.04 14.81 8.87
N LEU A 135 -25.50 13.86 8.12
CA LEU A 135 -24.95 14.10 6.78
C LEU A 135 -25.51 13.04 5.85
N GLU A 136 -26.08 13.51 4.75
CA GLU A 136 -26.54 12.63 3.68
C GLU A 136 -25.35 12.12 2.85
N ARG A 137 -25.64 11.21 1.92
CA ARG A 137 -24.67 10.82 0.90
C ARG A 137 -24.28 12.06 0.11
N THR A 138 -22.98 12.31 0.01
CA THR A 138 -22.41 13.51 -0.59
C THR A 138 -21.15 13.18 -1.38
N TYR A 139 -20.57 14.16 -2.06
CA TYR A 139 -19.26 14.02 -2.67
C TYR A 139 -18.16 14.10 -1.61
N GLY A 140 -17.22 13.17 -1.70
CA GLY A 140 -15.99 13.14 -0.92
C GLY A 140 -14.78 13.22 -1.83
N ILE A 141 -13.89 14.17 -1.55
CA ILE A 141 -12.53 14.22 -2.07
C ILE A 141 -11.66 13.44 -1.10
N LEU A 142 -11.20 12.26 -1.51
CA LEU A 142 -10.25 11.45 -0.78
C LEU A 142 -8.85 11.97 -1.10
N ASP A 143 -8.04 12.16 -0.06
CA ASP A 143 -6.62 12.43 -0.22
C ASP A 143 -5.85 11.20 -0.74
N PRO A 144 -4.57 11.34 -1.12
CA PRO A 144 -3.77 10.22 -1.61
C PRO A 144 -3.77 9.01 -0.68
N GLU A 145 -3.69 9.19 0.64
CA GLU A 145 -3.67 8.08 1.60
C GLU A 145 -5.02 7.36 1.66
N ALA A 146 -6.13 8.10 1.74
CA ALA A 146 -7.48 7.52 1.70
C ALA A 146 -7.75 6.82 0.37
N THR A 147 -7.26 7.38 -0.75
CA THR A 147 -7.35 6.78 -2.08
C THR A 147 -6.56 5.46 -2.14
N LEU A 148 -5.36 5.42 -1.57
CA LEU A 148 -4.57 4.19 -1.47
C LEU A 148 -5.27 3.12 -0.64
N HIS A 149 -5.85 3.48 0.51
CA HIS A 149 -6.62 2.51 1.30
C HIS A 149 -7.88 2.02 0.60
N LEU A 150 -8.57 2.88 -0.17
CA LEU A 150 -9.69 2.44 -1.01
C LEU A 150 -9.23 1.36 -2.00
N PHE A 151 -8.17 1.64 -2.75
CA PHE A 151 -7.69 0.72 -3.78
C PHE A 151 -6.89 -0.47 -3.25
N HIS A 152 -6.36 -0.41 -2.02
CA HIS A 152 -5.81 -1.58 -1.30
C HIS A 152 -6.88 -2.67 -1.15
N HIS A 153 -8.10 -2.29 -0.77
CA HIS A 153 -9.21 -3.26 -0.70
C HIS A 153 -9.64 -3.73 -2.09
N VAL A 154 -9.69 -2.84 -3.09
CA VAL A 154 -10.06 -3.21 -4.47
C VAL A 154 -9.05 -4.18 -5.09
N ILE A 155 -7.75 -3.90 -5.01
CA ILE A 155 -6.73 -4.76 -5.60
C ILE A 155 -6.67 -6.13 -4.89
N SER A 156 -6.97 -6.19 -3.59
CA SER A 156 -7.08 -7.46 -2.85
C SER A 156 -8.22 -8.37 -3.36
N MET A 157 -9.24 -7.80 -4.00
CA MET A 157 -10.34 -8.53 -4.65
C MET A 157 -9.91 -9.19 -5.97
N LEU A 158 -8.73 -8.84 -6.49
CA LEU A 158 -8.18 -9.33 -7.76
C LEU A 158 -7.17 -10.46 -7.57
N ARG A 159 -7.15 -11.10 -6.41
CA ARG A 159 -6.31 -12.28 -6.17
C ARG A 159 -6.84 -13.49 -6.93
N ALA A 160 -5.99 -14.13 -7.72
CA ALA A 160 -6.37 -15.27 -8.56
C ALA A 160 -6.82 -16.51 -7.77
N ASP A 161 -6.44 -16.64 -6.50
CA ASP A 161 -6.87 -17.74 -5.64
C ASP A 161 -8.32 -17.59 -5.11
N ARG A 162 -8.85 -16.37 -5.12
CA ARG A 162 -10.21 -16.03 -4.65
C ARG A 162 -10.73 -14.73 -5.28
N PRO A 163 -10.88 -14.66 -6.62
CA PRO A 163 -11.28 -13.42 -7.27
C PRO A 163 -12.71 -13.06 -6.88
N MET A 164 -12.91 -11.81 -6.45
CA MET A 164 -14.24 -11.27 -6.14
C MET A 164 -14.81 -10.41 -7.27
N LEU A 165 -13.95 -9.89 -8.14
CA LEU A 165 -14.33 -9.20 -9.38
C LEU A 165 -13.93 -10.04 -10.59
N LYS A 166 -14.74 -10.02 -11.64
CA LYS A 166 -14.46 -10.78 -12.87
C LYS A 166 -13.54 -9.99 -13.80
N LEU A 167 -12.73 -10.70 -14.59
CA LEU A 167 -12.05 -10.06 -15.74
C LEU A 167 -13.10 -9.41 -16.65
N GLU A 168 -12.74 -8.29 -17.26
CA GLU A 168 -13.60 -7.46 -18.12
C GLU A 168 -14.80 -6.82 -17.38
N GLU A 169 -14.94 -7.04 -16.07
CA GLU A 169 -15.94 -6.34 -15.28
C GLU A 169 -15.56 -4.86 -15.12
N ARG A 170 -16.51 -3.98 -15.42
CA ARG A 170 -16.36 -2.55 -15.16
C ARG A 170 -16.82 -2.22 -13.74
N PHE A 171 -15.91 -1.74 -12.91
CA PHE A 171 -16.23 -1.34 -11.53
C PHE A 171 -16.06 0.16 -11.28
N SER A 172 -15.49 0.90 -12.23
CA SER A 172 -15.38 2.38 -12.19
C SER A 172 -15.42 2.96 -13.61
N GLN A 173 -15.49 4.30 -13.75
CA GLN A 173 -15.56 4.90 -15.09
C GLN A 173 -14.20 5.09 -15.76
N ASN A 174 -13.24 5.73 -15.08
CA ASN A 174 -11.97 6.21 -15.67
C ASN A 174 -10.79 6.03 -14.71
N VAL A 175 -10.71 4.90 -14.01
CA VAL A 175 -9.59 4.61 -13.10
C VAL A 175 -8.67 3.59 -13.74
N THR A 176 -7.37 3.88 -13.73
CA THR A 176 -6.33 2.90 -14.04
C THR A 176 -5.48 2.64 -12.80
N VAL A 177 -5.28 1.37 -12.46
CA VAL A 177 -4.50 0.93 -11.30
C VAL A 177 -3.44 -0.06 -11.76
N PHE A 178 -2.22 0.14 -11.29
CA PHE A 178 -1.09 -0.75 -11.51
C PHE A 178 -0.62 -1.37 -10.21
N ASP A 179 -0.14 -2.60 -10.30
CA ASP A 179 0.89 -3.10 -9.40
C ASP A 179 2.26 -2.85 -10.05
N ASP A 180 3.14 -2.09 -9.40
CA ASP A 180 4.48 -1.77 -9.93
C ASP A 180 5.60 -2.14 -8.95
N PRO A 181 6.06 -3.39 -8.95
CA PRO A 181 7.13 -3.85 -8.07
C PRO A 181 8.48 -3.17 -8.35
N LEU A 182 8.64 -2.43 -9.47
CA LEU A 182 9.94 -1.93 -9.90
C LEU A 182 10.19 -0.46 -9.51
N ASN A 183 9.30 0.16 -8.73
CA ASN A 183 9.53 1.51 -8.19
C ASN A 183 10.49 1.46 -6.98
N PRO A 184 11.75 1.95 -7.12
CA PRO A 184 12.80 1.75 -6.11
C PRO A 184 12.64 2.61 -4.85
N ASN A 185 11.72 3.58 -4.86
CA ASN A 185 11.49 4.49 -3.72
C ASN A 185 10.40 3.97 -2.79
N LEU A 186 9.65 2.94 -3.19
CA LEU A 186 8.56 2.37 -2.42
C LEU A 186 8.99 1.08 -1.73
N ILE A 187 8.41 0.82 -0.56
CA ILE A 187 8.79 -0.32 0.29
C ILE A 187 8.52 -1.68 -0.36
N GLY A 188 7.54 -1.74 -1.26
CA GLY A 188 7.20 -2.94 -2.01
C GLY A 188 8.12 -3.21 -3.19
N PHE A 189 9.18 -2.41 -3.43
CA PHE A 189 10.15 -2.68 -4.51
C PHE A 189 10.61 -4.14 -4.48
N SER A 190 10.56 -4.84 -5.59
CA SER A 190 10.90 -6.25 -5.67
C SER A 190 11.25 -6.62 -7.11
N THR A 191 12.41 -7.24 -7.39
CA THR A 191 12.78 -7.69 -8.76
C THR A 191 12.30 -9.10 -9.09
N PHE A 192 11.87 -9.83 -8.07
CA PHE A 192 11.26 -11.15 -8.17
C PHE A 192 10.25 -11.34 -7.02
N ASP A 193 9.32 -12.26 -7.17
CA ASP A 193 8.34 -12.56 -6.13
C ASP A 193 8.86 -13.61 -5.14
N ASP A 194 8.08 -13.91 -4.11
CA ASP A 194 8.48 -14.86 -3.09
C ASP A 194 8.43 -16.31 -3.58
N GLU A 195 8.29 -16.60 -4.88
CA GLU A 195 8.47 -17.91 -5.52
C GLU A 195 9.71 -17.96 -6.44
N GLY A 196 10.38 -16.83 -6.66
CA GLY A 196 11.53 -16.70 -7.55
C GLY A 196 11.14 -16.33 -8.98
N VAL A 197 9.91 -15.88 -9.21
CA VAL A 197 9.43 -15.42 -10.51
C VAL A 197 9.79 -13.96 -10.70
N ARG A 198 10.33 -13.57 -11.86
CA ARG A 198 10.60 -12.16 -12.16
C ARG A 198 9.31 -11.32 -12.08
N THR A 199 9.36 -10.22 -11.34
CA THR A 199 8.25 -9.27 -11.23
C THR A 199 8.22 -8.30 -12.41
N ARG A 200 7.03 -7.80 -12.71
CA ARG A 200 6.79 -6.84 -13.80
C ARG A 200 5.70 -5.86 -13.36
N ARG A 201 5.73 -4.64 -13.88
CA ARG A 201 4.59 -3.73 -13.76
C ARG A 201 3.39 -4.34 -14.47
N LYS A 202 2.28 -4.47 -13.75
CA LYS A 202 1.03 -5.07 -14.22
C LYS A 202 -0.09 -4.06 -14.12
N GLU A 203 -0.78 -3.82 -15.23
CA GLU A 203 -2.05 -3.08 -15.21
C GLU A 203 -3.15 -4.04 -14.75
N VAL A 204 -3.59 -3.87 -13.50
CA VAL A 204 -4.64 -4.72 -12.90
C VAL A 204 -6.03 -4.22 -13.28
N ILE A 205 -6.14 -2.90 -13.43
CA ILE A 205 -7.35 -2.20 -13.81
C ILE A 205 -6.98 -1.17 -14.86
N GLY A 206 -7.67 -1.15 -15.99
CA GLY A 206 -7.51 -0.16 -17.05
C GLY A 206 -8.84 0.46 -17.44
N ASP A 207 -8.91 1.80 -17.39
CA ASP A 207 -10.12 2.58 -17.70
C ASP A 207 -11.38 2.03 -16.99
N GLY A 208 -11.19 1.60 -15.75
CA GLY A 208 -12.21 1.07 -14.85
C GLY A 208 -12.63 -0.38 -15.08
N TYR A 209 -12.00 -1.09 -16.02
CA TYR A 209 -12.19 -2.52 -16.27
C TYR A 209 -11.10 -3.35 -15.60
N VAL A 210 -11.47 -4.49 -15.03
CA VAL A 210 -10.49 -5.47 -14.52
C VAL A 210 -9.78 -6.13 -15.69
N LEU A 211 -8.46 -5.97 -15.77
CA LEU A 211 -7.65 -6.50 -16.87
C LEU A 211 -6.86 -7.75 -16.49
N SER A 212 -6.44 -7.86 -15.23
CA SER A 212 -5.62 -8.98 -14.79
C SER A 212 -5.82 -9.29 -13.31
N TYR A 213 -5.44 -10.52 -12.94
CA TYR A 213 -5.38 -10.97 -11.57
C TYR A 213 -3.93 -11.00 -11.05
N LEU A 214 -3.80 -10.90 -9.73
CA LEU A 214 -2.57 -11.21 -9.00
C LEU A 214 -2.45 -12.73 -8.93
N GLY A 215 -1.35 -13.31 -9.41
CA GLY A 215 -1.17 -14.75 -9.45
C GLY A 215 0.17 -15.24 -8.89
N THR A 216 0.25 -16.56 -8.73
CA THR A 216 1.42 -17.33 -8.27
C THR A 216 1.66 -18.48 -9.24
N LEU A 217 2.77 -19.22 -9.10
CA LEU A 217 3.03 -20.44 -9.85
C LEU A 217 1.92 -21.50 -9.73
N GLY A 218 1.16 -21.47 -8.63
CA GLY A 218 0.02 -22.36 -8.42
C GLY A 218 -1.33 -21.79 -8.87
N THR A 219 -1.44 -20.49 -9.15
CA THR A 219 -2.71 -19.81 -9.42
C THR A 219 -2.57 -18.63 -10.37
N GLY A 220 -3.15 -18.71 -11.58
CA GLY A 220 -3.16 -17.59 -12.53
C GLY A 220 -1.80 -17.28 -13.15
N GLU A 221 -1.62 -16.06 -13.65
CA GLU A 221 -0.35 -15.56 -14.20
C GLU A 221 0.61 -15.19 -13.05
N PRO A 222 1.81 -15.80 -12.95
CA PRO A 222 2.70 -15.65 -11.81
C PRO A 222 3.39 -14.27 -11.77
N GLY A 223 4.10 -13.97 -10.68
CA GLY A 223 4.80 -12.70 -10.46
C GLY A 223 4.21 -11.83 -9.35
N ASN A 224 3.27 -12.37 -8.56
CA ASN A 224 2.60 -11.70 -7.43
C ASN A 224 2.60 -12.57 -6.16
N ALA A 225 3.51 -13.53 -6.05
CA ALA A 225 3.55 -14.42 -4.90
C ALA A 225 4.22 -13.75 -3.69
N ARG A 226 3.55 -13.72 -2.53
CA ARG A 226 4.12 -13.17 -1.28
C ARG A 226 3.92 -14.09 -0.08
N GLY A 227 4.95 -14.19 0.76
CA GLY A 227 4.98 -14.95 2.00
C GLY A 227 5.74 -16.29 1.94
N VAL A 228 5.98 -16.88 3.12
CA VAL A 228 6.66 -18.19 3.28
C VAL A 228 5.91 -19.30 2.55
N ILE A 229 4.59 -19.36 2.75
CA ILE A 229 3.66 -20.09 1.89
C ILE A 229 3.02 -19.03 0.98
N PRO A 230 3.51 -18.89 -0.26
CA PRO A 230 3.15 -17.77 -1.09
C PRO A 230 1.66 -17.76 -1.42
N LYS A 231 1.08 -16.56 -1.33
CA LYS A 231 -0.28 -16.27 -1.80
C LYS A 231 -0.24 -15.10 -2.77
N PRO A 232 -1.22 -14.98 -3.67
CA PRO A 232 -1.30 -13.81 -4.53
C PRO A 232 -1.49 -12.55 -3.69
N ASP A 233 -0.61 -11.59 -3.92
CA ASP A 233 -0.63 -10.27 -3.30
C ASP A 233 0.15 -9.26 -4.16
N TYR A 234 -0.09 -7.98 -3.97
CA TYR A 234 0.57 -6.94 -4.77
C TYR A 234 1.81 -6.41 -4.05
N PHE A 235 2.60 -5.59 -4.74
CA PHE A 235 3.82 -4.99 -4.21
C PHE A 235 3.66 -3.49 -3.98
N ASN A 236 3.37 -2.74 -5.05
CA ASN A 236 3.20 -1.30 -4.99
C ASN A 236 1.95 -0.89 -5.76
N LEU A 237 0.99 -0.30 -5.07
CA LEU A 237 -0.25 0.20 -5.63
C LEU A 237 -0.04 1.58 -6.27
N ILE A 238 -0.17 1.67 -7.59
CA ILE A 238 -0.06 2.94 -8.31
C ILE A 238 -1.39 3.26 -8.97
N VAL A 239 -2.06 4.32 -8.50
CA VAL A 239 -3.26 4.84 -9.15
C VAL A 239 -2.82 5.91 -10.15
N LYS A 240 -3.25 5.78 -11.41
CA LYS A 240 -2.92 6.74 -12.47
C LYS A 240 -3.52 8.10 -12.14
N ASN A 241 -2.71 9.15 -12.32
CA ASN A 241 -3.13 10.53 -12.19
C ASN A 241 -4.20 10.88 -13.24
N GLY A 242 -5.06 11.83 -12.91
CA GLY A 242 -5.99 12.44 -13.87
C GLY A 242 -5.54 13.84 -14.26
N ASP A 243 -6.48 14.60 -14.83
CA ASP A 243 -6.20 15.90 -15.44
C ASP A 243 -6.63 17.09 -14.56
N TRP A 244 -7.37 16.84 -13.47
CA TRP A 244 -7.84 17.89 -12.58
C TRP A 244 -6.70 18.41 -11.70
N SER A 245 -6.65 19.70 -11.42
CA SER A 245 -5.90 20.19 -10.26
C SER A 245 -6.69 19.97 -8.97
N LEU A 246 -6.01 19.90 -7.83
CA LEU A 246 -6.70 19.82 -6.53
C LEU A 246 -7.62 21.03 -6.28
N GLU A 247 -7.24 22.22 -6.75
CA GLU A 247 -8.04 23.42 -6.53
C GLU A 247 -9.32 23.41 -7.37
N GLU A 248 -9.23 23.08 -8.67
CA GLU A 248 -10.43 22.90 -9.52
C GLU A 248 -11.37 21.84 -8.94
N LEU A 249 -10.82 20.75 -8.41
CA LEU A 249 -11.61 19.68 -7.81
C LEU A 249 -12.40 20.18 -6.58
N ARG A 250 -11.78 21.02 -5.75
CA ARG A 250 -12.40 21.62 -4.56
C ARG A 250 -13.47 22.64 -4.96
N GLU A 251 -13.15 23.54 -5.88
CA GLU A 251 -14.06 24.59 -6.36
C GLU A 251 -15.33 24.01 -7.03
N GLU A 252 -15.17 23.00 -7.88
CA GLU A 252 -16.30 22.37 -8.57
C GLU A 252 -17.19 21.52 -7.65
N THR A 253 -16.62 20.96 -6.58
CA THR A 253 -17.40 20.15 -5.64
C THR A 253 -18.39 21.03 -4.85
N LYS A 254 -18.04 22.29 -4.54
CA LYS A 254 -18.80 23.30 -3.80
C LYS A 254 -19.25 22.88 -2.39
N GLU A 255 -20.05 21.83 -2.28
CA GLU A 255 -20.51 21.22 -1.05
C GLU A 255 -20.11 19.75 -1.02
N GLY A 256 -19.27 19.37 -0.05
CA GLY A 256 -18.75 18.02 0.05
C GLY A 256 -17.76 17.88 1.19
N LEU A 257 -17.13 16.72 1.25
CA LEU A 257 -16.15 16.38 2.27
C LEU A 257 -14.75 16.31 1.67
N ILE A 258 -13.74 16.76 2.41
CA ILE A 258 -12.35 16.39 2.18
C ILE A 258 -11.99 15.38 3.26
N ILE A 259 -11.57 14.18 2.84
CA ILE A 259 -11.24 13.05 3.71
C ILE A 259 -9.72 12.92 3.70
N THR A 260 -9.09 13.21 4.84
CA THR A 260 -7.62 13.27 4.95
C THR A 260 -7.09 12.21 5.91
N GLY A 261 -6.15 11.40 5.42
CA GLY A 261 -5.45 10.36 6.17
C GLY A 261 -6.36 9.23 6.63
N VAL A 262 -5.75 8.11 7.01
CA VAL A 262 -6.48 6.91 7.46
C VAL A 262 -5.88 6.38 8.76
N GLU A 263 -6.71 6.16 9.78
CA GLU A 263 -6.29 5.44 10.99
C GLU A 263 -6.36 3.93 10.76
N ARG A 264 -7.43 3.47 10.10
CA ARG A 264 -7.63 2.09 9.67
C ARG A 264 -8.66 2.03 8.55
N SER A 265 -8.65 0.94 7.80
CA SER A 265 -9.69 0.63 6.82
C SER A 265 -10.01 -0.86 6.81
N GLU A 266 -11.23 -1.21 6.42
CA GLU A 266 -11.69 -2.60 6.40
C GLU A 266 -12.79 -2.81 5.34
N LEU A 267 -12.90 -4.03 4.84
CA LEU A 267 -13.99 -4.46 3.98
C LEU A 267 -15.09 -5.13 4.83
N VAL A 268 -16.26 -4.49 4.92
CA VAL A 268 -17.43 -5.03 5.63
C VAL A 268 -18.50 -5.40 4.60
N LYS A 269 -18.63 -6.71 4.32
CA LYS A 269 -19.48 -7.24 3.25
C LYS A 269 -19.09 -6.59 1.91
N ASN A 270 -20.01 -5.87 1.25
CA ASN A 270 -19.75 -5.16 -0.01
C ASN A 270 -19.55 -3.66 0.21
N SER A 271 -18.91 -3.26 1.31
CA SER A 271 -18.64 -1.87 1.63
C SER A 271 -17.26 -1.72 2.24
N ILE A 272 -16.44 -0.90 1.61
CA ILE A 272 -15.16 -0.46 2.16
C ILE A 272 -15.46 0.61 3.21
N ARG A 273 -14.84 0.49 4.38
CA ARG A 273 -14.94 1.41 5.51
C ARG A 273 -13.58 2.06 5.72
N ILE A 274 -13.55 3.38 5.65
CA ILE A 274 -12.37 4.18 5.96
C ILE A 274 -12.64 4.90 7.27
N PHE A 275 -11.73 4.77 8.23
CA PHE A 275 -11.73 5.53 9.48
C PHE A 275 -10.73 6.68 9.29
N PRO A 276 -11.20 7.88 8.92
CA PRO A 276 -10.32 8.95 8.53
C PRO A 276 -9.70 9.63 9.74
N ARG A 277 -8.49 10.20 9.60
CA ARG A 277 -7.90 11.03 10.65
C ARG A 277 -8.60 12.37 10.77
N ARG A 278 -9.03 12.93 9.63
CA ARG A 278 -9.74 14.21 9.56
C ARG A 278 -10.75 14.22 8.43
N VAL A 279 -11.89 14.85 8.69
CA VAL A 279 -12.89 15.17 7.67
C VAL A 279 -13.21 16.66 7.74
N THR A 280 -13.04 17.35 6.61
CA THR A 280 -13.37 18.77 6.46
C THR A 280 -14.62 18.89 5.60
N LEU A 281 -15.65 19.58 6.10
CA LEU A 281 -16.79 19.99 5.31
C LEU A 281 -16.39 21.26 4.55
N ILE A 282 -16.46 21.23 3.21
CA ILE A 282 -16.09 22.38 2.36
C ILE A 282 -16.89 23.61 2.82
N GLU A 283 -16.22 24.77 2.90
CA GLU A 283 -16.69 26.05 3.49
C GLU A 283 -17.04 26.08 4.99
N LYS A 284 -17.17 24.93 5.68
CA LYS A 284 -17.65 24.87 7.08
C LYS A 284 -16.61 24.37 8.08
N GLY A 285 -15.43 23.94 7.61
CA GLY A 285 -14.33 23.51 8.45
C GLY A 285 -14.43 22.05 8.90
N ASP A 286 -13.61 21.68 9.89
CA ASP A 286 -13.48 20.29 10.31
C ASP A 286 -14.66 19.80 11.13
N ILE A 287 -15.07 18.57 10.87
CA ILE A 287 -16.21 17.92 11.51
C ILE A 287 -15.84 16.56 12.07
N VAL A 288 -16.57 16.13 13.10
CA VAL A 288 -16.41 14.79 13.64
C VAL A 288 -17.16 13.79 12.77
N VAL A 289 -16.44 12.84 12.16
CA VAL A 289 -17.00 11.70 11.42
C VAL A 289 -16.32 10.44 11.90
N ARG A 290 -17.10 9.41 12.23
CA ARG A 290 -16.56 8.13 12.74
C ARG A 290 -15.91 7.32 11.64
N GLU A 291 -16.62 7.16 10.53
CA GLU A 291 -16.15 6.39 9.38
C GLU A 291 -16.84 6.88 8.10
N ILE A 292 -16.17 6.65 6.97
CA ILE A 292 -16.71 6.83 5.63
C ILE A 292 -17.04 5.45 5.07
N ALA A 293 -18.31 5.24 4.76
CA ALA A 293 -18.78 4.02 4.11
C ALA A 293 -18.84 4.20 2.60
N ILE A 294 -18.16 3.30 1.89
CA ILE A 294 -18.09 3.25 0.43
C ILE A 294 -18.57 1.86 -0.03
N PRO A 295 -19.88 1.67 -0.23
CA PRO A 295 -20.40 0.49 -0.92
C PRO A 295 -19.70 0.28 -2.27
N LEU A 296 -19.44 -0.95 -2.70
CA LEU A 296 -18.68 -1.20 -3.94
C LEU A 296 -19.32 -0.58 -5.18
N GLN A 297 -20.66 -0.49 -5.23
CA GLN A 297 -21.39 0.21 -6.28
C GLN A 297 -21.05 1.71 -6.40
N GLU A 298 -20.54 2.33 -5.33
CA GLU A 298 -20.11 3.74 -5.34
C GLU A 298 -18.82 3.94 -6.13
N LEU A 299 -18.03 2.89 -6.39
CA LEU A 299 -16.83 2.99 -7.23
C LEU A 299 -17.18 3.48 -8.66
N LEU A 300 -18.41 3.25 -9.13
CA LEU A 300 -18.92 3.79 -10.40
C LEU A 300 -19.14 5.30 -10.37
N THR A 301 -19.12 5.93 -9.19
CA THR A 301 -19.29 7.37 -9.02
C THR A 301 -17.97 8.14 -8.98
N ILE A 302 -16.83 7.44 -9.11
CA ILE A 302 -15.53 8.07 -9.28
C ILE A 302 -15.54 8.83 -10.60
N ASP A 303 -15.44 10.15 -10.53
CA ASP A 303 -15.59 11.03 -11.69
C ASP A 303 -14.39 11.97 -11.92
N ALA A 304 -13.49 12.09 -10.94
CA ALA A 304 -12.30 12.92 -11.07
C ALA A 304 -11.11 12.38 -10.27
N LEU A 305 -9.93 12.53 -10.86
CA LEU A 305 -8.61 12.21 -10.32
C LEU A 305 -7.70 13.41 -10.59
N THR A 306 -6.83 13.74 -9.65
CA THR A 306 -5.95 14.90 -9.78
C THR A 306 -4.63 14.60 -10.50
N GLN A 307 -3.97 15.65 -11.00
CA GLN A 307 -2.60 15.62 -11.51
C GLN A 307 -1.60 15.42 -10.38
N GLU A 308 -1.88 15.96 -9.19
CA GLU A 308 -1.04 15.80 -8.01
C GLU A 308 -1.22 14.40 -7.45
N ALA A 309 -0.12 13.64 -7.36
CA ALA A 309 -0.08 12.38 -6.65
C ALA A 309 1.01 12.40 -5.58
N ARG A 310 0.80 11.64 -4.51
CA ARG A 310 1.76 11.50 -3.42
C ARG A 310 1.86 10.05 -3.01
N SER A 311 3.01 9.67 -2.48
CA SER A 311 3.12 8.41 -1.77
C SER A 311 2.40 8.50 -0.42
N GLY A 312 1.87 7.38 0.03
CA GLY A 312 1.22 7.25 1.33
C GLY A 312 1.56 5.92 1.97
N TYR A 313 1.35 5.83 3.29
CA TYR A 313 1.47 4.59 4.03
C TYR A 313 0.17 3.78 3.90
N ILE A 314 0.29 2.50 3.55
CA ILE A 314 -0.83 1.54 3.51
C ILE A 314 -0.67 0.57 4.68
N ASP A 315 0.47 -0.12 4.69
CA ASP A 315 0.92 -1.04 5.73
C ASP A 315 2.45 -1.22 5.62
N ASP A 316 3.01 -2.17 6.36
CA ASP A 316 4.46 -2.42 6.41
C ASP A 316 5.00 -3.22 5.21
N GLN A 317 4.15 -3.63 4.27
CA GLN A 317 4.48 -4.55 3.18
C GLN A 317 4.18 -3.99 1.79
N HIS A 318 3.32 -2.97 1.68
CA HIS A 318 2.83 -2.44 0.42
C HIS A 318 3.19 -0.97 0.25
N GLY A 319 3.84 -0.65 -0.88
CA GLY A 319 4.00 0.74 -1.29
C GLY A 319 2.75 1.28 -1.97
N GLY A 320 2.63 2.61 -2.02
CA GLY A 320 1.48 3.25 -2.65
C GLY A 320 1.80 4.64 -3.17
N ILE A 321 1.32 4.96 -4.37
CA ILE A 321 1.19 6.33 -4.89
C ILE A 321 -0.20 6.52 -5.47
N ALA A 322 -0.89 7.58 -5.05
CA ALA A 322 -2.20 7.90 -5.59
C ALA A 322 -2.40 9.41 -5.72
N PRO A 323 -3.29 9.85 -6.63
CA PRO A 323 -3.81 11.21 -6.64
C PRO A 323 -4.90 11.41 -5.60
N TYR A 324 -5.41 12.63 -5.50
CA TYR A 324 -6.72 12.85 -4.90
C TYR A 324 -7.79 12.28 -5.83
N LEU A 325 -8.89 11.82 -5.24
CA LEU A 325 -10.00 11.21 -5.94
C LEU A 325 -11.32 11.80 -5.45
N ARG A 326 -12.25 12.10 -6.37
CA ARG A 326 -13.62 12.47 -6.00
C ARG A 326 -14.59 11.35 -6.34
N MET A 327 -15.48 11.05 -5.39
CA MET A 327 -16.57 10.10 -5.57
C MET A 327 -17.71 10.39 -4.58
N LYS A 328 -18.85 9.71 -4.73
CA LYS A 328 -19.88 9.73 -3.70
C LYS A 328 -19.50 8.84 -2.53
N VAL A 329 -19.76 9.35 -1.33
CA VAL A 329 -19.44 8.67 -0.06
C VAL A 329 -20.60 8.80 0.93
N ARG A 330 -20.66 7.89 1.90
CA ARG A 330 -21.62 7.97 3.00
C ARG A 330 -20.88 8.17 4.33
N PRO A 331 -20.85 9.41 4.87
CA PRO A 331 -20.31 9.63 6.20
C PRO A 331 -21.20 8.99 7.27
N ILE A 332 -20.58 8.44 8.31
CA ILE A 332 -21.26 7.91 9.48
C ILE A 332 -20.77 8.71 10.68
N ILE A 333 -21.70 9.43 11.31
CA ILE A 333 -21.44 10.30 12.45
C ILE A 333 -21.74 9.53 13.75
N TYR A 334 -21.24 10.04 14.88
CA TYR A 334 -21.51 9.53 16.22
C TYR A 334 -22.92 9.82 16.71
#